data_AF-A0A9E1F4X2-F1
#
_entry.id   AF-A0A9E1F4X2-F1
#
_cell.length_a   1.000
_cell.length_b   1.000
_cell.length_c   1.000
_cell.angle_alpha   90.00
_cell.angle_beta   90.00
_cell.angle_gamma   90.00
#
_symmetry.space_group_name_H-M   'P 1'
#
loop_
_entity.id
_entity.type
_entity.pdbx_description
1 polymer ?
#
loop_
_entity_poly.entity_id
_entity_poly.type
_entity_poly.pdbx_seq_one_letter_code
_entity_poly.pdbx_strand_id
1 'polypeptide(L)'
;MKKFVSTLLIVCCLLYYIPVLADETTMTGGELLAMHFIKEFYAEDKGDGEAYFVTFDAANKHFIVRGHYPLLESLIADDPENYQQMVDKLETLFASIDDLIRVCLEEPDAYYMTLSFGLSRLSLESSTGKYLCFSSKGGTVHRVNDEFVTTPQVAFYVAYEDSDPDDVHALLDFYAEKGAEFSVVEYLPGEDKQNIGYIIKISGEYCDAFEKNYAGKSQNFVNVPYVYLQDAREIAKQLDIGFISILFCNFDGKAFGRFDFRHSSSSGSYFAIDD
;
A
#
# COMPACT_ATOMS: atom_id res chain seq x y z
N MET A 1 1.78 33.64 22.76
CA MET A 1 1.87 33.39 24.21
C MET A 1 0.70 32.59 24.79
N LYS A 2 -0.59 32.90 24.53
CA LYS A 2 -1.71 32.10 25.09
C LYS A 2 -1.78 30.64 24.59
N LYS A 3 -1.44 30.36 23.31
CA LYS A 3 -1.43 28.99 22.76
C LYS A 3 -0.32 28.11 23.36
N PHE A 4 0.90 28.62 23.44
CA PHE A 4 2.06 27.92 24.03
C PHE A 4 1.85 27.52 25.50
N VAL A 5 1.24 28.41 26.30
CA VAL A 5 0.95 28.11 27.72
C VAL A 5 -0.10 27.01 27.85
N SER A 6 -1.07 26.94 26.93
CA SER A 6 -2.11 25.90 26.94
C SER A 6 -1.55 24.52 26.55
N THR A 7 -0.69 24.46 25.53
CA THR A 7 -0.04 23.20 25.11
C THR A 7 0.91 22.69 26.19
N LEU A 8 1.70 23.57 26.81
CA LEU A 8 2.58 23.19 27.92
C LEU A 8 1.79 22.69 29.14
N LEU A 9 0.64 23.32 29.45
CA LEU A 9 -0.21 22.88 30.57
C LEU A 9 -0.85 21.52 30.29
N ILE A 10 -1.28 21.26 29.06
CA ILE A 10 -1.83 19.97 28.63
C ILE A 10 -0.74 18.88 28.69
N VAL A 11 0.47 19.16 28.20
CA VAL A 11 1.63 18.26 28.30
C VAL A 11 1.99 17.98 29.77
N CYS A 12 2.05 19.00 30.62
CA CYS A 12 2.30 18.85 32.06
C CYS A 12 1.22 18.05 32.79
N CYS A 13 -0.06 18.22 32.43
CA CYS A 13 -1.16 17.45 33.00
C CYS A 13 -1.15 15.99 32.51
N LEU A 14 -0.79 15.74 31.25
CA LEU A 14 -0.71 14.39 30.68
C LEU A 14 0.50 13.60 31.20
N LEU A 15 1.65 14.27 31.43
CA LEU A 15 2.81 13.68 32.11
C LEU A 15 2.46 13.12 33.51
N TYR A 16 1.44 13.69 34.17
CA TYR A 16 0.94 13.24 35.47
C TYR A 16 0.11 11.93 35.38
N TYR A 17 -0.42 11.59 34.21
CA TYR A 17 -1.20 10.37 33.94
C TYR A 17 -0.36 9.21 33.36
N ILE A 18 0.86 9.48 32.89
CA ILE A 18 1.79 8.46 32.38
C ILE A 18 2.02 7.30 33.35
N PRO A 19 2.14 7.49 34.68
CA PRO A 19 2.34 6.37 35.61
C PRO A 19 1.16 5.38 35.65
N VAL A 20 -0.03 5.78 35.16
CA VAL A 20 -1.22 4.91 35.13
C VAL A 20 -1.30 4.08 33.84
N LEU A 21 -0.58 4.49 32.78
CA LEU A 21 -0.51 3.79 31.49
C LEU A 21 0.73 2.88 31.36
N ALA A 22 1.69 3.01 32.27
CA ALA A 22 3.02 2.43 32.15
C ALA A 22 3.16 0.98 32.67
N ASP A 23 2.13 0.40 33.30
CA ASP A 23 2.35 -0.82 34.11
C ASP A 23 2.59 -2.11 33.28
N GLU A 24 2.43 -2.10 31.95
CA GLU A 24 2.74 -3.29 31.11
C GLU A 24 3.27 -2.96 29.69
N THR A 25 3.82 -1.77 29.44
CA THR A 25 4.22 -1.37 28.07
C THR A 25 5.73 -1.20 27.90
N THR A 26 6.26 -1.67 26.77
CA THR A 26 7.67 -1.47 26.36
C THR A 26 7.93 -0.05 25.80
N MET A 27 6.94 0.85 25.86
CA MET A 27 6.98 2.19 25.30
C MET A 27 7.43 3.21 26.36
N THR A 28 8.18 4.22 25.93
CA THR A 28 8.53 5.39 26.74
C THR A 28 7.30 6.25 27.01
N GLY A 29 7.36 7.12 28.03
CA GLY A 29 6.27 8.06 28.32
C GLY A 29 5.95 8.99 27.15
N GLY A 30 6.97 9.41 26.38
CA GLY A 30 6.80 10.22 25.18
C GLY A 30 6.09 9.46 24.04
N GLU A 31 6.45 8.19 23.84
CA GLU A 31 5.80 7.31 22.86
C GLU A 31 4.33 7.04 23.22
N LEU A 32 4.02 6.80 24.50
CA LEU A 32 2.64 6.64 24.97
C LEU A 32 1.80 7.90 24.73
N LEU A 33 2.38 9.08 24.99
CA LEU A 33 1.72 10.36 24.75
C LEU A 33 1.51 10.62 23.25
N ALA A 34 2.50 10.35 22.41
CA ALA A 34 2.38 10.43 20.96
C ALA A 34 1.28 9.50 20.44
N MET A 35 1.28 8.23 20.88
CA MET A 35 0.25 7.25 20.53
C MET A 35 -1.15 7.71 20.93
N HIS A 36 -1.30 8.31 22.11
CA HIS A 36 -2.58 8.87 22.56
C HIS A 36 -3.07 9.96 21.60
N PHE A 37 -2.22 10.94 21.25
CA PHE A 37 -2.61 11.97 20.29
C PHE A 37 -3.00 11.40 18.93
N ILE A 38 -2.23 10.44 18.40
CA ILE A 38 -2.54 9.82 17.11
C ILE A 38 -3.92 9.16 17.16
N LYS A 39 -4.25 8.42 18.22
CA LYS A 39 -5.56 7.76 18.38
C LYS A 39 -6.72 8.75 18.55
N GLU A 40 -6.50 9.91 19.15
CA GLU A 40 -7.53 10.97 19.24
C GLU A 40 -7.86 11.54 17.84
N PHE A 41 -6.86 11.72 16.98
CA PHE A 41 -7.08 12.23 15.62
C PHE A 41 -7.47 11.14 14.60
N TYR A 42 -7.09 9.88 14.84
CA TYR A 42 -7.37 8.71 14.00
C TYR A 42 -8.04 7.62 14.85
N ALA A 43 -9.24 7.92 15.35
CA ALA A 43 -10.00 7.01 16.19
C ALA A 43 -10.42 5.73 15.44
N GLU A 44 -10.54 4.61 16.17
CA GLU A 44 -10.86 3.30 15.60
C GLU A 44 -12.19 3.29 14.82
N ASP A 45 -13.16 4.08 15.26
CA ASP A 45 -14.41 4.35 14.55
C ASP A 45 -14.71 5.85 14.64
N LYS A 46 -14.64 6.56 13.50
CA LYS A 46 -14.98 7.99 13.41
C LYS A 46 -16.44 8.22 13.06
N GLY A 47 -17.21 7.18 12.76
CA GLY A 47 -18.52 7.28 12.11
C GLY A 47 -18.42 7.29 10.58
N ASP A 48 -19.57 7.12 9.92
CA ASP A 48 -19.73 7.12 8.46
C ASP A 48 -18.85 6.11 7.69
N GLY A 49 -18.41 5.06 8.37
CA GLY A 49 -17.60 3.98 7.81
C GLY A 49 -16.10 4.28 7.73
N GLU A 50 -15.66 5.43 8.25
CA GLU A 50 -14.24 5.72 8.46
C GLU A 50 -13.72 5.02 9.70
N ALA A 51 -12.70 4.18 9.52
CA ALA A 51 -12.07 3.42 10.59
C ALA A 51 -10.56 3.46 10.45
N TYR A 52 -9.87 3.48 11.58
CA TYR A 52 -8.41 3.55 11.64
C TYR A 52 -7.85 2.48 12.56
N PHE A 53 -6.72 1.92 12.18
CA PHE A 53 -5.93 1.02 12.99
C PHE A 53 -4.57 1.66 13.25
N VAL A 54 -4.27 1.89 14.52
CA VAL A 54 -3.06 2.60 14.97
C VAL A 54 -2.18 1.64 15.77
N THR A 55 -0.94 1.48 15.32
CA THR A 55 0.08 0.65 15.98
C THR A 55 1.42 1.37 16.06
N PHE A 56 2.33 0.84 16.88
CA PHE A 56 3.69 1.33 17.00
C PHE A 56 4.67 0.17 16.90
N ASP A 57 5.62 0.30 15.98
CA ASP A 57 6.77 -0.58 15.87
C ASP A 57 7.95 0.07 16.62
N ALA A 58 8.19 -0.42 17.82
CA ALA A 58 9.26 0.07 18.69
C ALA A 58 10.66 -0.22 18.13
N ALA A 59 10.85 -1.28 17.33
CA ALA A 59 12.16 -1.61 16.78
C ALA A 59 12.59 -0.58 15.73
N ASN A 60 11.62 -0.07 14.96
CA ASN A 60 11.86 0.93 13.91
C ASN A 60 11.47 2.36 14.33
N LYS A 61 11.05 2.59 15.58
CA LYS A 61 10.55 3.90 16.07
C LYS A 61 9.45 4.47 15.15
N HIS A 62 8.55 3.60 14.70
CA HIS A 62 7.60 3.90 13.62
C HIS A 62 6.15 3.85 14.12
N PHE A 63 5.45 4.97 14.03
CA PHE A 63 4.01 5.04 14.24
C PHE A 63 3.26 4.70 12.95
N ILE A 64 2.41 3.68 12.99
CA ILE A 64 1.71 3.15 11.81
C ILE A 64 0.23 3.42 11.96
N VAL A 65 -0.32 4.23 11.06
CA VAL A 65 -1.75 4.49 10.92
C VAL A 65 -2.26 3.89 9.62
N ARG A 66 -3.30 3.07 9.71
CA ARG A 66 -3.98 2.46 8.55
C ARG A 66 -5.44 2.84 8.58
N GLY A 67 -5.95 3.44 7.52
CA GLY A 67 -7.32 3.91 7.43
C GLY A 67 -8.11 3.20 6.34
N HIS A 68 -9.42 3.12 6.54
CA HIS A 68 -10.39 2.94 5.48
C HIS A 68 -11.17 4.23 5.30
N TYR A 69 -11.29 4.63 4.04
CA TYR A 69 -12.14 5.74 3.65
C TYR A 69 -13.11 5.22 2.57
N PRO A 70 -14.38 4.94 2.92
CA PRO A 70 -15.30 4.21 2.05
C PRO A 70 -15.50 4.81 0.66
N LEU A 71 -15.38 6.13 0.53
CA LEU A 71 -15.59 6.83 -0.73
C LEU A 71 -14.32 6.93 -1.58
N LEU A 72 -13.16 6.48 -1.08
CA LEU A 72 -11.88 6.78 -1.72
C LEU A 72 -11.77 6.14 -3.10
N GLU A 73 -12.17 4.87 -3.20
CA GLU A 73 -12.14 4.11 -4.45
C GLU A 73 -13.08 4.74 -5.49
N SER A 74 -14.24 5.26 -5.07
CA SER A 74 -15.18 5.97 -5.95
C SER A 74 -14.68 7.36 -6.35
N LEU A 75 -14.09 8.13 -5.43
CA LEU A 75 -13.53 9.45 -5.72
C LEU A 75 -12.40 9.35 -6.75
N ILE A 76 -11.54 8.34 -6.60
CA ILE A 76 -10.45 8.06 -7.54
C ILE A 76 -10.98 7.84 -8.98
N ALA A 77 -12.03 7.05 -9.12
CA ALA A 77 -12.56 6.65 -10.42
C ALA A 77 -13.45 7.75 -11.06
N ASP A 78 -14.30 8.38 -10.26
CA ASP A 78 -15.44 9.16 -10.74
C ASP A 78 -15.29 10.68 -10.51
N ASP A 79 -14.42 11.11 -9.58
CA ASP A 79 -14.29 12.51 -9.16
C ASP A 79 -12.85 12.89 -8.73
N PRO A 80 -11.91 12.94 -9.69
CA PRO A 80 -10.48 13.15 -9.41
C PRO A 80 -10.18 14.52 -8.79
N GLU A 81 -11.01 15.53 -9.01
CA GLU A 81 -10.83 16.86 -8.41
C GLU A 81 -11.13 16.82 -6.89
N ASN A 82 -12.26 16.23 -6.50
CA ASN A 82 -12.58 16.07 -5.08
C ASN A 82 -11.65 15.07 -4.39
N TYR A 83 -11.18 14.04 -5.10
CA TYR A 83 -10.09 13.18 -4.64
C TYR A 83 -8.86 14.02 -4.27
N GLN A 84 -8.38 14.88 -5.17
CA GLN A 84 -7.18 15.68 -4.91
C GLN A 84 -7.36 16.63 -3.72
N GLN A 85 -8.51 17.30 -3.62
CA GLN A 85 -8.82 18.16 -2.47
C GLN A 85 -8.85 17.39 -1.14
N MET A 86 -9.34 16.14 -1.15
CA MET A 86 -9.32 15.28 0.02
C MET A 86 -7.89 14.88 0.39
N VAL A 87 -7.07 14.47 -0.59
CA VAL A 87 -5.65 14.14 -0.39
C VAL A 87 -4.90 15.31 0.23
N ASP A 88 -5.04 16.53 -0.30
CA ASP A 88 -4.36 17.73 0.22
C ASP A 88 -4.76 18.02 1.68
N LYS A 89 -6.03 17.82 2.04
CA LYS A 89 -6.52 17.97 3.42
C LYS A 89 -5.96 16.91 4.35
N LEU A 90 -5.91 15.65 3.91
CA LEU A 90 -5.34 14.55 4.67
C LEU A 90 -3.84 14.76 4.91
N GLU A 91 -3.10 15.23 3.90
CA GLU A 91 -1.69 15.57 4.02
C GLU A 91 -1.46 16.70 5.04
N THR A 92 -2.25 17.76 4.96
CA THR A 92 -2.17 18.89 5.92
C THR A 92 -2.45 18.44 7.35
N LEU A 93 -3.46 17.58 7.54
CA LEU A 93 -3.80 17.01 8.84
C LEU A 93 -2.67 16.11 9.34
N PHE A 94 -2.15 15.24 8.49
CA PHE A 94 -1.05 14.34 8.81
C PHE A 94 0.20 15.10 9.25
N ALA A 95 0.58 16.16 8.52
CA ALA A 95 1.71 17.02 8.89
C ALA A 95 1.50 17.72 10.23
N SER A 96 0.28 18.20 10.49
CA SER A 96 -0.05 18.85 11.78
C SER A 96 0.06 17.88 12.96
N ILE A 97 -0.29 16.60 12.74
CA ILE A 97 -0.19 15.55 13.77
C ILE A 97 1.27 15.11 13.94
N ASP A 98 2.04 14.96 12.85
CA ASP A 98 3.47 14.66 12.90
C ASP A 98 4.23 15.72 13.73
N ASP A 99 3.97 17.01 13.47
CA ASP A 99 4.52 18.12 14.26
C ASP A 99 4.17 18.01 15.75
N LEU A 100 2.93 17.65 16.07
CA LEU A 100 2.46 17.51 17.45
C LEU A 100 3.17 16.36 18.18
N ILE A 101 3.27 15.18 17.54
CA ILE A 101 3.89 14.01 18.18
C ILE A 101 5.39 14.21 18.36
N ARG A 102 6.08 14.91 17.45
CA ARG A 102 7.50 15.24 17.58
C ARG A 102 7.81 16.02 18.85
N VAL A 103 6.90 16.88 19.33
CA VAL A 103 7.06 17.62 20.59
C VAL A 103 7.04 16.69 21.82
N CYS A 104 6.47 15.48 21.69
CA CYS A 104 6.34 14.53 22.78
C CYS A 104 7.56 13.61 22.94
N LEU A 105 8.46 13.57 21.95
CA LEU A 105 9.52 12.57 21.83
C LEU A 105 10.89 13.16 22.20
N GLU A 106 11.75 12.35 22.83
CA GLU A 106 13.08 12.78 23.27
C GLU A 106 14.09 12.95 22.11
N GLU A 107 13.95 12.13 21.06
CA GLU A 107 14.78 12.15 19.84
C GLU A 107 13.87 12.17 18.60
N PRO A 108 13.12 13.26 18.35
CA PRO A 108 12.03 13.27 17.37
C PRO A 108 12.45 12.88 15.95
N ASP A 109 13.68 13.19 15.56
CA ASP A 109 14.21 12.86 14.23
C ASP A 109 14.48 11.37 14.03
N ALA A 110 14.53 10.59 15.11
CA ALA A 110 14.64 9.13 15.05
C ALA A 110 13.29 8.43 14.85
N TYR A 111 12.18 9.17 14.96
CA TYR A 111 10.83 8.65 14.79
C TYR A 111 10.23 9.14 13.48
N TYR A 112 9.33 8.33 12.95
CA TYR A 112 8.49 8.72 11.82
C TYR A 112 7.10 8.10 11.96
N MET A 113 6.17 8.65 11.21
CA MET A 113 4.80 8.19 11.12
C MET A 113 4.48 7.84 9.67
N THR A 114 3.60 6.86 9.46
CA THR A 114 2.93 6.67 8.17
C THR A 114 1.41 6.63 8.35
N LEU A 115 0.69 7.18 7.37
CA LEU A 115 -0.76 7.07 7.24
C LEU A 115 -1.04 6.47 5.87
N SER A 116 -1.66 5.29 5.84
CA SER A 116 -1.97 4.61 4.59
C SER A 116 -3.43 4.24 4.49
N PHE A 117 -3.99 4.35 3.29
CA PHE A 117 -5.36 3.99 2.98
C PHE A 117 -5.38 2.80 2.04
N GLY A 118 -6.07 1.75 2.46
CA GLY A 118 -6.17 0.49 1.73
C GLY A 118 -7.54 0.23 1.14
N LEU A 119 -7.61 -0.81 0.31
CA LEU A 119 -8.86 -1.34 -0.23
C LEU A 119 -9.84 -1.66 0.89
N SER A 120 -11.07 -1.17 0.77
CA SER A 120 -12.14 -1.35 1.78
C SER A 120 -12.49 -2.81 2.06
N ARG A 121 -12.25 -3.69 1.07
CA ARG A 121 -12.46 -5.15 1.17
C ARG A 121 -11.35 -5.89 1.94
N LEU A 122 -10.21 -5.25 2.21
CA LEU A 122 -9.12 -5.84 2.98
C LEU A 122 -9.25 -5.45 4.45
N SER A 123 -8.63 -6.21 5.35
CA SER A 123 -8.54 -5.80 6.75
C SER A 123 -7.70 -4.53 6.88
N LEU A 124 -8.02 -3.68 7.87
CA LEU A 124 -7.16 -2.55 8.26
C LEU A 124 -5.75 -3.02 8.66
N GLU A 125 -5.63 -4.25 9.17
CA GLU A 125 -4.36 -4.91 9.49
C GLU A 125 -3.60 -5.40 8.25
N SER A 126 -4.19 -5.34 7.06
CA SER A 126 -3.50 -5.73 5.83
C SER A 126 -2.39 -4.73 5.49
N SER A 127 -1.22 -5.26 5.17
CA SER A 127 -0.08 -4.54 4.59
C SER A 127 -0.05 -4.64 3.06
N THR A 128 -1.20 -4.79 2.42
CA THR A 128 -1.30 -4.84 0.94
C THR A 128 -2.44 -3.94 0.44
N GLY A 129 -2.50 -3.74 -0.88
CA GLY A 129 -3.60 -3.05 -1.55
C GLY A 129 -3.78 -1.60 -1.12
N LYS A 130 -2.69 -0.81 -1.10
CA LYS A 130 -2.72 0.60 -0.67
C LYS A 130 -2.50 1.54 -1.83
N TYR A 131 -3.43 2.48 -1.96
CA TYR A 131 -3.49 3.44 -3.07
C TYR A 131 -3.00 4.84 -2.65
N LEU A 132 -2.98 5.15 -1.35
CA LEU A 132 -2.53 6.43 -0.82
C LEU A 132 -1.75 6.18 0.47
N CYS A 133 -0.56 6.76 0.57
CA CYS A 133 0.24 6.72 1.78
C CYS A 133 0.97 8.05 1.95
N PHE A 134 0.97 8.55 3.18
CA PHE A 134 1.75 9.69 3.64
C PHE A 134 2.79 9.20 4.64
N SER A 135 3.94 9.84 4.63
CA SER A 135 5.06 9.45 5.46
C SER A 135 5.87 10.66 5.90
N SER A 136 6.37 10.61 7.13
CA SER A 136 7.36 11.56 7.65
C SER A 136 8.76 10.96 7.76
N LYS A 137 8.99 9.79 7.17
CA LYS A 137 10.31 9.15 7.11
C LYS A 137 11.30 10.09 6.42
N GLY A 138 12.49 10.26 6.99
CA GLY A 138 13.46 11.25 6.53
C GLY A 138 13.19 12.70 7.01
N GLY A 139 12.18 12.90 7.86
CA GLY A 139 11.93 14.15 8.59
C GLY A 139 11.07 15.17 7.84
N THR A 140 10.66 14.90 6.60
CA THR A 140 9.72 15.74 5.84
C THR A 140 8.52 14.91 5.43
N VAL A 141 7.32 15.46 5.64
CA VAL A 141 6.09 14.83 5.17
C VAL A 141 6.07 14.81 3.65
N HIS A 142 5.76 13.64 3.10
CA HIS A 142 5.61 13.44 1.68
C HIS A 142 4.56 12.35 1.40
N ARG A 143 4.04 12.36 0.18
CA ARG A 143 3.24 11.27 -0.37
C ARG A 143 4.16 10.20 -0.90
N VAL A 144 3.83 8.95 -0.61
CA VAL A 144 4.61 7.80 -1.06
C VAL A 144 4.15 7.42 -2.46
N ASN A 145 5.08 7.46 -3.42
CA ASN A 145 4.89 7.02 -4.80
C ASN A 145 3.72 7.73 -5.50
N ASP A 146 3.65 9.06 -5.36
CA ASP A 146 2.56 9.98 -5.77
C ASP A 146 2.19 9.93 -7.27
N GLU A 147 3.00 9.31 -8.12
CA GLU A 147 2.84 9.39 -9.59
C GLU A 147 1.88 8.36 -10.21
N PHE A 148 1.37 7.41 -9.43
CA PHE A 148 0.61 6.27 -9.98
C PHE A 148 -0.91 6.37 -9.84
N VAL A 149 -1.48 7.51 -9.44
CA VAL A 149 -2.94 7.61 -9.24
C VAL A 149 -3.70 7.60 -10.59
N THR A 150 -3.95 6.38 -11.06
CA THR A 150 -5.12 5.85 -11.80
C THR A 150 -5.85 6.79 -12.77
N THR A 151 -5.95 6.36 -14.03
CA THR A 151 -7.06 6.74 -14.90
C THR A 151 -8.32 5.95 -14.47
N PRO A 152 -9.55 6.35 -14.88
CA PRO A 152 -10.79 5.63 -14.55
C PRO A 152 -10.85 4.14 -14.97
N GLN A 153 -9.82 3.66 -15.69
CA GLN A 153 -9.74 2.34 -16.30
C GLN A 153 -8.64 1.45 -15.67
N VAL A 154 -7.72 2.02 -14.86
CA VAL A 154 -6.55 1.31 -14.32
C VAL A 154 -6.36 1.66 -12.85
N ALA A 155 -6.33 0.65 -11.97
CA ALA A 155 -6.09 0.82 -10.54
C ALA A 155 -4.62 0.54 -10.17
N PHE A 156 -3.94 1.46 -9.49
CA PHE A 156 -2.57 1.27 -9.02
C PHE A 156 -2.56 1.29 -7.49
N TYR A 157 -1.90 0.30 -6.90
CA TYR A 157 -1.82 0.03 -5.47
C TYR A 157 -0.34 -0.13 -5.05
N VAL A 158 0.45 0.93 -5.26
CA VAL A 158 1.91 0.93 -5.04
C VAL A 158 2.36 1.90 -3.94
N ALA A 159 1.44 2.40 -3.11
CA ALA A 159 1.73 3.38 -2.07
C ALA A 159 2.41 2.74 -0.85
N TYR A 160 3.65 2.29 -1.05
CA TYR A 160 4.52 1.64 -0.06
C TYR A 160 5.92 2.23 -0.08
N GLU A 161 6.44 2.54 1.11
CA GLU A 161 7.77 3.12 1.33
C GLU A 161 8.90 2.30 0.72
N ASP A 162 8.72 0.98 0.69
CA ASP A 162 9.75 0.06 0.19
C ASP A 162 9.60 -0.23 -1.31
N SER A 163 8.58 0.34 -1.98
CA SER A 163 8.43 0.21 -3.43
C SER A 163 9.16 1.36 -4.12
N ASP A 164 10.09 1.03 -5.00
CA ASP A 164 10.80 2.00 -5.84
C ASP A 164 9.92 2.41 -7.05
N PRO A 165 9.65 3.70 -7.28
CA PRO A 165 8.96 4.16 -8.48
C PRO A 165 9.63 3.73 -9.79
N ASP A 166 10.96 3.70 -9.85
CA ASP A 166 11.71 3.30 -11.05
C ASP A 166 11.46 1.82 -11.38
N ASP A 167 11.34 0.96 -10.35
CA ASP A 167 11.01 -0.45 -10.53
C ASP A 167 9.59 -0.65 -11.06
N VAL A 168 8.64 0.15 -10.58
CA VAL A 168 7.27 0.15 -11.09
C VAL A 168 7.24 0.56 -12.57
N HIS A 169 7.95 1.63 -12.95
CA HIS A 169 8.04 2.05 -14.34
C HIS A 169 8.71 0.99 -15.23
N ALA A 170 9.81 0.40 -14.77
CA ALA A 170 10.49 -0.67 -15.50
C ALA A 170 9.58 -1.91 -15.69
N LEU A 171 8.77 -2.27 -14.70
CA LEU A 171 7.76 -3.33 -14.80
C LEU A 171 6.70 -3.00 -15.86
N LEU A 172 6.19 -1.77 -15.84
CA LEU A 172 5.18 -1.30 -16.78
C LEU A 172 5.71 -1.31 -18.21
N ASP A 173 6.87 -0.70 -18.44
CA ASP A 173 7.50 -0.61 -19.75
C ASP A 173 7.80 -2.00 -20.31
N PHE A 174 8.34 -2.91 -19.49
CA PHE A 174 8.71 -4.26 -19.92
C PHE A 174 7.55 -5.05 -20.52
N TYR A 175 6.35 -4.94 -19.94
CA TYR A 175 5.15 -5.62 -20.44
C TYR A 175 4.40 -4.80 -21.49
N ALA A 176 4.41 -3.46 -21.41
CA ALA A 176 3.84 -2.59 -22.43
C ALA A 176 4.52 -2.78 -23.79
N GLU A 177 5.85 -2.93 -23.82
CA GLU A 177 6.62 -3.26 -25.04
C GLU A 177 6.19 -4.58 -25.70
N LYS A 178 5.57 -5.48 -24.94
CA LYS A 178 5.05 -6.77 -25.40
C LYS A 178 3.57 -6.71 -25.80
N GLY A 179 2.96 -5.53 -25.76
CA GLY A 179 1.56 -5.30 -26.06
C GLY A 179 0.62 -5.64 -24.89
N ALA A 180 1.10 -5.58 -23.64
CA ALA A 180 0.24 -5.71 -22.47
C ALA A 180 -0.35 -4.36 -22.04
N GLU A 181 -1.59 -4.38 -21.61
CA GLU A 181 -2.28 -3.24 -21.00
C GLU A 181 -2.53 -3.54 -19.53
N PHE A 182 -2.23 -2.60 -18.64
CA PHE A 182 -2.40 -2.79 -17.20
C PHE A 182 -3.78 -2.33 -16.75
N SER A 183 -4.38 -3.09 -15.84
CA SER A 183 -5.59 -2.69 -15.10
C SER A 183 -5.40 -2.72 -13.58
N VAL A 184 -4.41 -3.50 -13.09
CA VAL A 184 -3.98 -3.49 -11.69
C VAL A 184 -2.47 -3.59 -11.60
N VAL A 185 -1.85 -2.82 -10.71
CA VAL A 185 -0.48 -3.04 -10.22
C VAL A 185 -0.49 -2.89 -8.71
N GLU A 186 -0.11 -3.91 -7.96
CA GLU A 186 -0.02 -3.91 -6.51
C GLU A 186 1.38 -4.32 -6.07
N TYR A 187 1.97 -3.56 -5.14
CA TYR A 187 3.20 -3.95 -4.48
C TYR A 187 2.89 -4.79 -3.24
N LEU A 188 3.59 -5.92 -3.09
CA LEU A 188 3.55 -6.73 -1.88
C LEU A 188 4.86 -6.57 -1.10
N PRO A 189 4.84 -5.85 0.04
CA PRO A 189 5.97 -5.88 0.94
C PRO A 189 6.08 -7.27 1.57
N GLY A 190 7.28 -7.85 1.50
CA GLY A 190 7.59 -9.15 2.10
C GLY A 190 8.61 -9.02 3.22
N GLU A 191 8.52 -9.90 4.22
CA GLU A 191 9.51 -9.97 5.32
C GLU A 191 10.90 -10.40 4.84
N ASP A 192 10.96 -11.11 3.71
CA ASP A 192 12.19 -11.50 3.04
C ASP A 192 12.13 -11.18 1.54
N LYS A 193 13.30 -11.14 0.90
CA LYS A 193 13.42 -10.87 -0.53
C LYS A 193 12.62 -11.83 -1.41
N GLN A 194 12.29 -13.03 -0.95
CA GLN A 194 11.52 -14.01 -1.75
C GLN A 194 10.02 -13.70 -1.78
N ASN A 195 9.54 -12.89 -0.84
CA ASN A 195 8.15 -12.49 -0.72
C ASN A 195 7.91 -11.01 -1.02
N ILE A 196 8.93 -10.30 -1.50
CA ILE A 196 8.79 -8.96 -2.09
C ILE A 196 8.48 -9.12 -3.58
N GLY A 197 7.52 -8.37 -4.08
CA GLY A 197 7.17 -8.44 -5.49
C GLY A 197 5.92 -7.69 -5.87
N TYR A 198 5.44 -7.97 -7.09
CA TYR A 198 4.28 -7.29 -7.66
C TYR A 198 3.16 -8.27 -8.01
N ILE A 199 1.93 -7.83 -7.80
CA ILE A 199 0.73 -8.46 -8.33
C ILE A 199 0.21 -7.55 -9.44
N ILE A 200 0.14 -8.05 -10.67
CA ILE A 200 -0.34 -7.29 -11.82
C ILE A 200 -1.55 -7.96 -12.45
N LYS A 201 -2.47 -7.15 -12.98
CA LYS A 201 -3.57 -7.59 -13.83
C LYS A 201 -3.40 -6.95 -15.20
N ILE A 202 -3.24 -7.79 -16.21
CA ILE A 202 -2.93 -7.35 -17.57
C ILE A 202 -3.88 -7.95 -18.62
N SER A 203 -4.08 -7.21 -19.71
CA SER A 203 -4.81 -7.57 -20.93
C SER A 203 -3.96 -7.22 -22.17
N GLY A 204 -4.54 -7.25 -23.38
CA GLY A 204 -3.88 -6.81 -24.62
C GLY A 204 -3.27 -7.95 -25.44
N GLU A 205 -2.55 -7.59 -26.50
CA GLU A 205 -1.99 -8.53 -27.49
C GLU A 205 -1.11 -9.62 -26.85
N TYR A 206 -0.38 -9.28 -25.78
CA TYR A 206 0.42 -10.24 -25.00
C TYR A 206 -0.44 -11.35 -24.40
N CYS A 207 -1.60 -10.99 -23.86
CA CYS A 207 -2.57 -11.90 -23.24
C CYS A 207 -3.36 -12.68 -24.29
N ASP A 208 -3.76 -12.03 -25.38
CA ASP A 208 -4.46 -12.67 -26.51
C ASP A 208 -3.60 -13.76 -27.17
N ALA A 209 -2.29 -13.54 -27.26
CA ALA A 209 -1.33 -14.54 -27.73
C ALA A 209 -1.24 -15.75 -26.79
N PHE A 210 -1.39 -15.54 -25.48
CA PHE A 210 -1.42 -16.61 -24.49
C PHE A 210 -2.72 -17.40 -24.65
N GLU A 211 -3.86 -16.71 -24.65
CA GLU A 211 -5.19 -17.30 -24.73
C GLU A 211 -5.37 -18.13 -26.01
N LYS A 212 -4.87 -17.68 -27.17
CA LYS A 212 -4.93 -18.47 -28.42
C LYS A 212 -4.23 -19.83 -28.33
N ASN A 213 -3.18 -19.93 -27.52
CA ASN A 213 -2.46 -21.18 -27.26
C ASN A 213 -3.09 -21.98 -26.11
N TYR A 214 -4.04 -21.40 -25.38
CA TYR A 214 -4.86 -22.03 -24.37
C TYR A 214 -6.00 -22.79 -25.05
N ALA A 215 -5.68 -23.93 -25.67
CA ALA A 215 -6.68 -24.83 -26.23
C ALA A 215 -7.52 -25.43 -25.09
N GLY A 216 -8.71 -24.85 -24.87
CA GLY A 216 -9.67 -25.19 -23.82
C GLY A 216 -9.72 -26.68 -23.49
N LYS A 217 -9.14 -27.05 -22.35
CA LYS A 217 -9.34 -28.35 -21.71
C LYS A 217 -9.25 -28.16 -20.20
N SER A 218 -10.27 -28.66 -19.52
CA SER A 218 -10.25 -29.00 -18.10
C SER A 218 -9.01 -29.85 -17.78
N GLN A 219 -7.91 -29.20 -17.44
CA GLN A 219 -6.74 -29.85 -16.89
C GLN A 219 -6.39 -29.12 -15.62
N ASN A 220 -6.41 -29.86 -14.51
CA ASN A 220 -6.15 -29.35 -13.17
C ASN A 220 -4.76 -28.70 -13.03
N PHE A 221 -3.85 -28.92 -13.99
CA PHE A 221 -2.53 -28.28 -14.08
C PHE A 221 -2.11 -28.19 -15.55
N VAL A 222 -2.03 -26.98 -16.10
CA VAL A 222 -1.47 -26.74 -17.44
C VAL A 222 -0.17 -25.96 -17.28
N ASN A 223 0.88 -26.39 -17.99
CA ASN A 223 2.16 -25.69 -17.98
C ASN A 223 2.02 -24.32 -18.64
N VAL A 224 2.44 -23.27 -17.94
CA VAL A 224 2.61 -21.94 -18.54
C VAL A 224 3.58 -22.05 -19.72
N PRO A 225 3.26 -21.50 -20.91
CA PRO A 225 4.19 -21.52 -22.02
C PRO A 225 5.50 -20.84 -21.61
N TYR A 226 6.62 -21.44 -22.00
CA TYR A 226 7.94 -21.10 -21.46
C TYR A 226 8.31 -19.61 -21.64
N VAL A 227 7.82 -18.95 -22.70
CA VAL A 227 8.05 -17.52 -22.93
C VAL A 227 7.53 -16.64 -21.79
N TYR A 228 6.30 -16.86 -21.31
CA TYR A 228 5.73 -16.08 -20.20
C TYR A 228 6.49 -16.31 -18.88
N LEU A 229 6.99 -17.53 -18.67
CA LEU A 229 7.86 -17.86 -17.54
C LEU A 229 9.22 -17.19 -17.65
N GLN A 230 9.80 -17.11 -18.85
CA GLN A 230 11.06 -16.42 -19.09
C GLN A 230 10.92 -14.92 -18.86
N ASP A 231 9.87 -14.31 -19.41
CA ASP A 231 9.59 -12.90 -19.26
C ASP A 231 9.44 -12.51 -17.78
N ALA A 232 8.63 -13.26 -17.01
CA ALA A 232 8.48 -13.03 -15.58
C ALA A 232 9.79 -13.19 -14.80
N ARG A 233 10.67 -14.13 -15.20
CA ARG A 233 11.99 -14.30 -14.57
C ARG A 233 12.97 -13.20 -14.94
N GLU A 234 12.90 -12.72 -16.18
CA GLU A 234 13.74 -11.63 -16.66
C GLU A 234 13.45 -10.35 -15.89
N ILE A 235 12.16 -9.95 -15.84
CA ILE A 235 11.79 -8.74 -15.10
C ILE A 235 11.99 -8.92 -13.60
N ALA A 236 11.68 -10.07 -13.00
CA ALA A 236 11.94 -10.30 -11.57
C ALA A 236 13.44 -10.19 -11.23
N LYS A 237 14.33 -10.67 -12.11
CA LYS A 237 15.78 -10.53 -11.96
C LYS A 237 16.24 -9.09 -12.16
N GLN A 238 15.65 -8.37 -13.12
CA GLN A 238 15.96 -6.97 -13.37
C GLN A 238 15.64 -6.09 -12.16
N LEU A 239 14.49 -6.34 -11.51
CA LEU A 239 14.01 -5.58 -10.35
C LEU A 239 14.53 -6.12 -8.99
N ASP A 240 15.35 -7.17 -8.98
CA ASP A 240 15.80 -7.86 -7.74
C ASP A 240 14.66 -8.27 -6.78
N ILE A 241 13.52 -8.71 -7.33
CA ILE A 241 12.33 -9.13 -6.57
C ILE A 241 12.17 -10.65 -6.51
N GLY A 242 11.45 -11.12 -5.48
CA GLY A 242 11.22 -12.53 -5.21
C GLY A 242 10.13 -13.17 -6.06
N PHE A 243 9.10 -12.40 -6.42
CA PHE A 243 7.98 -12.92 -7.21
C PHE A 243 7.25 -11.87 -8.05
N ILE A 244 6.55 -12.35 -9.07
CA ILE A 244 5.53 -11.61 -9.82
C ILE A 244 4.29 -12.51 -9.94
N SER A 245 3.14 -12.02 -9.50
CA SER A 245 1.84 -12.66 -9.70
C SER A 245 1.11 -11.96 -10.84
N ILE A 246 0.75 -12.68 -11.90
CA ILE A 246 0.08 -12.11 -13.07
C ILE A 246 -1.32 -12.71 -13.20
N LEU A 247 -2.33 -11.84 -13.21
CA LEU A 247 -3.69 -12.16 -13.60
C LEU A 247 -3.88 -11.78 -15.08
N PHE A 248 -3.97 -12.78 -15.95
CA PHE A 248 -4.16 -12.60 -17.38
C PHE A 248 -5.64 -12.49 -17.72
N CYS A 249 -6.00 -11.46 -18.47
CA CYS A 249 -7.35 -11.19 -18.92
C CYS A 249 -7.41 -11.18 -20.46
N ASN A 250 -8.52 -11.65 -21.00
CA ASN A 250 -8.78 -11.62 -22.44
C ASN A 250 -9.30 -10.24 -22.89
N PHE A 251 -9.59 -10.10 -24.18
CA PHE A 251 -10.14 -8.88 -24.78
C PHE A 251 -11.42 -8.37 -24.10
N ASP A 252 -12.27 -9.26 -23.59
CA ASP A 252 -13.48 -8.90 -22.86
C ASP A 252 -13.22 -8.51 -21.39
N GLY A 253 -11.95 -8.48 -20.97
CA GLY A 253 -11.53 -8.21 -19.60
C GLY A 253 -11.78 -9.37 -18.62
N LYS A 254 -12.16 -10.55 -19.12
CA LYS A 254 -12.38 -11.75 -18.29
C LYS A 254 -11.04 -12.40 -17.97
N ALA A 255 -10.80 -12.63 -16.69
CA ALA A 255 -9.60 -13.33 -16.24
C ALA A 255 -9.65 -14.81 -16.65
N PHE A 256 -8.60 -15.30 -17.30
CA PHE A 256 -8.49 -16.71 -17.71
C PHE A 256 -7.39 -17.48 -16.99
N GLY A 257 -6.48 -16.79 -16.32
CA GLY A 257 -5.51 -17.46 -15.48
C GLY A 257 -4.76 -16.53 -14.54
N ARG A 258 -4.37 -17.07 -13.40
CA ARG A 258 -3.47 -16.44 -12.43
C ARG A 258 -2.23 -17.29 -12.27
N PHE A 259 -1.06 -16.68 -12.44
CA PHE A 259 0.22 -17.36 -12.30
C PHE A 259 1.15 -16.58 -11.38
N ASP A 260 1.67 -17.28 -10.40
CA ASP A 260 2.68 -16.80 -9.48
C ASP A 260 4.04 -17.32 -9.95
N PHE A 261 4.92 -16.40 -10.33
CA PHE A 261 6.28 -16.68 -10.76
C PHE A 261 7.23 -16.32 -9.62
N ARG A 262 7.92 -17.31 -9.07
CA ARG A 262 8.96 -17.14 -8.04
C ARG A 262 10.32 -17.53 -8.60
N HIS A 263 11.40 -17.04 -7.98
CA HIS A 263 12.77 -17.27 -8.43
C HIS A 263 13.10 -18.76 -8.72
N SER A 264 12.55 -19.71 -7.96
CA SER A 264 12.82 -21.16 -8.09
C SER A 264 11.61 -22.00 -8.53
N SER A 265 10.43 -21.40 -8.72
CA SER A 265 9.21 -22.14 -9.03
C SER A 265 8.19 -21.29 -9.76
N SER A 266 7.25 -21.95 -10.44
CA SER A 266 6.05 -21.31 -10.96
C SER A 266 4.86 -22.14 -10.57
N SER A 267 3.82 -21.50 -10.06
CA SER A 267 2.54 -22.13 -9.76
C SER A 267 1.43 -21.27 -10.34
N GLY A 268 0.34 -21.87 -10.76
CA GLY A 268 -0.80 -21.09 -11.19
C GLY A 268 -1.99 -21.95 -11.50
N SER A 269 -3.12 -21.25 -11.63
CA SER A 269 -4.42 -21.83 -11.90
C SER A 269 -5.01 -21.09 -13.07
N TYR A 270 -5.57 -21.84 -14.01
CA TYR A 270 -6.46 -21.26 -15.00
C TYR A 270 -7.88 -21.17 -14.43
N PHE A 271 -8.62 -20.17 -14.86
CA PHE A 271 -10.04 -20.07 -14.60
C PHE A 271 -10.80 -20.65 -15.79
N ALA A 272 -11.96 -21.26 -15.53
CA ALA A 272 -12.88 -21.57 -16.61
C ALA A 272 -13.36 -20.23 -17.20
N ILE A 273 -13.07 -20.00 -18.47
CA ILE A 273 -13.79 -18.98 -19.24
C ILE A 273 -15.03 -19.71 -19.76
N ASP A 274 -16.21 -19.31 -19.32
CA ASP A 274 -17.44 -19.79 -19.95
C ASP A 274 -17.50 -19.20 -21.38
N ASP A 275 -17.57 -20.10 -22.36
CA ASP A 275 -17.76 -19.81 -23.80
C ASP A 275 -19.03 -18.98 -24.06
#